data_AF-A0A2H9SBP7-F1
#
_entry.id   AF-A0A2H9SBP7-F1
#
_cell.length_a   1.000
_cell.length_b   1.000
_cell.length_c   1.000
_cell.angle_alpha   90.00
_cell.angle_beta   90.00
_cell.angle_gamma   90.00
#
_symmetry.space_group_name_H-M   'P 1'
#
loop_
_entity.id
_entity.type
_entity.pdbx_description
1 polymer ?
#
loop_
_entity_poly.entity_id
_entity_poly.type
_entity_poly.pdbx_seq_one_letter_code
_entity_poly.pdbx_strand_id
1 'polypeptide(L)' 'MLGLALFIGIPLPVTGVYTGVLVAKIFGLKKRVILAASIIGVCFSALVSYAVVSGALTLL' A
#
# COMPACT_ATOMS: atom_id res chain seq x y z
N MET A 1 6.70 -10.35 -0.05
CA MET A 1 5.31 -9.97 -0.33
C MET A 1 4.75 -9.08 0.77
N LEU A 2 4.71 -9.54 2.03
CA LEU A 2 4.20 -8.76 3.17
C LEU A 2 4.85 -7.38 3.33
N GLY A 3 6.19 -7.29 3.27
CA GLY A 3 6.87 -5.99 3.38
C GLY A 3 6.49 -4.99 2.28
N LEU A 4 6.29 -5.47 1.04
CA LEU A 4 5.85 -4.61 -0.07
C LEU A 4 4.39 -4.18 0.09
N ALA A 5 3.52 -5.08 0.54
CA ALA A 5 2.11 -4.78 0.80
C ALA A 5 1.95 -3.79 1.96
N LEU A 6 2.75 -3.92 3.03
CA LEU A 6 2.79 -2.98 4.15
C LEU A 6 3.33 -1.62 3.72
N PHE A 7 4.42 -1.60 2.95
CA PHE A 7 4.99 -0.36 2.42
C PHE A 7 3.97 0.41 1.54
N ILE A 8 3.21 -0.29 0.70
CA ILE A 8 2.16 0.33 -0.12
C ILE A 8 0.91 0.67 0.71
N GLY A 9 0.59 -0.17 1.71
CA GLY A 9 -0.65 -0.12 2.46
C GLY A 9 -0.70 0.96 3.54
N ILE A 10 0.44 1.40 4.05
CA ILE A 10 0.49 2.49 5.01
C ILE A 10 0.36 3.82 4.23
N PRO A 11 -0.66 4.65 4.50
CA PRO A 11 -0.85 5.92 3.81
C PRO A 11 0.10 6.99 4.37
N LEU A 12 1.41 6.85 4.11
CA LEU A 12 2.40 7.89 4.38
C LEU A 12 2.77 8.63 3.08
N PRO A 13 3.21 9.90 3.18
CA PRO A 13 3.80 10.57 2.04
C PRO A 13 4.97 9.75 1.51
N VAL A 14 5.11 9.66 0.17
CA VAL A 14 6.17 8.92 -0.55
C VAL A 14 6.00 7.38 -0.55
N THR A 15 5.15 6.79 0.31
CA THR A 15 4.90 5.34 0.34
C THR A 15 3.63 4.99 -0.46
N GLY A 16 3.81 4.54 -1.70
CA GLY A 16 2.70 4.20 -2.58
C GLY A 16 3.05 3.10 -3.57
N VAL A 17 2.09 2.73 -4.42
CA VAL A 17 2.30 1.67 -5.43
C VAL A 17 3.45 2.00 -6.35
N TYR A 18 3.56 3.23 -6.83
CA TYR A 18 4.58 3.60 -7.81
C TYR A 18 5.99 3.41 -7.24
N THR A 19 6.26 3.92 -6.03
CA THR A 19 7.53 3.73 -5.32
C THR A 19 7.76 2.28 -4.93
N GLY A 20 6.73 1.59 -4.42
CA GLY A 20 6.81 0.17 -4.08
C GLY A 20 7.13 -0.74 -5.27
N VAL A 21 6.51 -0.51 -6.42
CA VAL A 21 6.78 -1.25 -7.67
C VAL A 21 8.20 -0.99 -8.16
N LEU A 22 8.68 0.25 -8.08
CA LEU A 22 10.05 0.62 -8.44
C LEU A 22 11.08 -0.14 -7.59
N VAL A 23 10.92 -0.08 -6.26
CA VAL A 23 11.75 -0.83 -5.32
C VAL A 23 11.65 -2.33 -5.61
N ALA A 24 10.45 -2.87 -5.76
CA ALA A 24 10.26 -4.29 -5.99
C ALA A 24 10.87 -4.79 -7.31
N LYS A 25 10.90 -3.93 -8.34
CA LYS A 25 11.62 -4.18 -9.60
C LYS A 25 13.14 -4.21 -9.40
N ILE A 26 13.69 -3.27 -8.63
CA ILE A 26 15.13 -3.21 -8.31
C ILE A 26 15.56 -4.47 -7.54
N PHE A 27 14.74 -4.92 -6.60
CA PHE A 27 14.97 -6.16 -5.83
C PHE A 27 14.62 -7.45 -6.59
N GLY A 28 14.27 -7.37 -7.88
CA GLY A 28 14.03 -8.55 -8.73
C GLY A 28 12.81 -9.38 -8.34
N LEU A 29 11.79 -8.79 -7.69
CA LEU A 29 10.59 -9.53 -7.32
C LEU A 29 9.79 -9.97 -8.55
N LYS A 30 9.16 -11.14 -8.45
CA LYS A 30 8.28 -11.69 -9.48
C LYS A 30 7.07 -10.76 -9.69
N LYS A 31 6.71 -10.51 -10.95
CA LYS A 31 5.55 -9.67 -11.33
C LYS A 31 4.25 -10.03 -10.59
N ARG A 32 3.99 -11.32 -10.39
CA ARG A 32 2.79 -11.80 -9.67
C ARG A 32 2.77 -11.36 -8.19
N VAL A 33 3.93 -11.35 -7.54
CA VAL A 33 4.06 -10.90 -6.14
C VAL A 33 3.88 -9.40 -6.03
N ILE A 34 4.44 -8.65 -6.99
CA ILE A 34 4.28 -7.20 -7.07
C ILE A 34 2.80 -6.85 -7.28
N LEU A 35 2.14 -7.49 -8.24
CA LEU A 35 0.72 -7.27 -8.52
C LEU A 35 -0.16 -7.57 -7.30
N ALA A 36 0.03 -8.73 -6.66
CA ALA A 36 -0.73 -9.12 -5.47
C ALA A 36 -0.51 -8.15 -4.30
N ALA A 37 0.75 -7.75 -4.05
CA ALA A 37 1.08 -6.79 -2.99
C ALA A 37 0.49 -5.40 -3.28
N SER A 38 0.50 -4.95 -4.53
CA SER A 38 -0.07 -3.66 -4.92
C SER A 38 -1.59 -3.63 -4.72
N ILE A 39 -2.31 -4.68 -5.12
CA ILE A 39 -3.77 -4.74 -4.96
C ILE A 39 -4.12 -4.72 -3.46
N ILE A 40 -3.50 -5.59 -2.67
CA ILE A 40 -3.77 -5.69 -1.23
C ILE A 40 -3.41 -4.38 -0.53
N GLY A 41 -2.23 -3.83 -0.83
CA GLY A 41 -1.76 -2.58 -0.23
C GLY A 41 -2.66 -1.39 -0.57
N VAL A 42 -3.04 -1.20 -1.84
CA VAL A 42 -3.90 -0.08 -2.23
C VAL A 42 -5.27 -0.16 -1.60
N CYS A 43 -5.90 -1.33 -1.61
CA CYS A 43 -7.20 -1.51 -0.97
C CYS A 43 -7.13 -1.15 0.51
N PHE A 44 -6.08 -1.59 1.21
CA PHE A 44 -5.88 -1.26 2.62
C PHE A 44 -5.62 0.24 2.83
N SER A 45 -4.73 0.83 2.05
CA SER A 45 -4.38 2.26 2.12
C SER A 45 -5.59 3.15 1.85
N ALA A 46 -6.43 2.79 0.87
CA ALA A 46 -7.67 3.50 0.56
C ALA A 46 -8.69 3.40 1.71
N LEU A 47 -8.86 2.22 2.31
CA LEU A 47 -9.77 2.03 3.43
C LEU A 47 -9.36 2.87 4.65
N VAL A 48 -8.06 2.85 4.98
CA VAL A 48 -7.51 3.63 6.10
C VAL A 48 -7.64 5.12 5.81
N SER A 49 -7.25 5.57 4.61
CA SER A 49 -7.35 6.99 4.23
C SER A 49 -8.80 7.48 4.26
N TYR A 50 -9.74 6.66 3.79
CA TYR A 50 -11.17 6.97 3.84
C TYR A 50 -11.68 7.08 5.29
N ALA A 51 -11.32 6.13 6.16
CA ALA A 51 -11.72 6.16 7.57
C ALA A 51 -11.19 7.40 8.31
N VAL A 52 -9.97 7.83 7.98
CA VAL A 52 -9.35 9.04 8.56
C VAL A 52 -10.03 10.31 8.03
N VAL A 53 -10.22 10.42 6.71
CA VAL A 53 -10.80 11.62 6.08
C VAL A 53 -12.28 11.79 6.39
N SER A 54 -13.05 10.71 6.45
CA SER A 54 -14.47 10.75 6.81
C SER A 54 -14.73 11.12 8.28
N GLY A 55 -13.69 11.17 9.13
CA GLY A 55 -13.83 11.35 10.56
C GLY A 55 -14.45 10.15 11.29
N ALA A 56 -14.61 9.00 10.59
CA ALA A 56 -15.13 7.78 11.19
C ALA A 56 -14.23 7.28 12.35
N LEU A 57 -12.92 7.54 12.26
CA LEU A 57 -11.98 7.24 13.34
C LEU A 57 -12.16 8.15 14.57
N THR A 58 -12.68 9.36 14.38
CA THR A 58 -12.95 10.33 15.47
C THR A 58 -14.26 10.04 16.22
N LEU A 59 -15.10 9.15 15.67
CA LEU A 59 -16.40 8.74 16.23
C LEU A 59 -16.32 7.46 17.09
N LEU A 60 -15.15 6.83 17.18
CA LEU A 60 -14.83 5.70 18.05
C LEU A 60 -14.04 6.16 19.28
#